data_AF-A0AAJ6B578-F1
#
_entry.id   AF-A0AAJ6B578-F1
#
_cell.length_a   1.000
_cell.length_b   1.000
_cell.length_c   1.000
_cell.angle_alpha   90.00
_cell.angle_beta   90.00
_cell.angle_gamma   90.00
#
_symmetry.space_group_name_H-M   'P 1'
#
loop_
_entity.id
_entity.type
_entity.pdbx_description
1 polymer ?
#
loop_
_entity_poly.entity_id
_entity_poly.type
_entity_poly.pdbx_seq_one_letter_code
_entity_poly.pdbx_strand_id
1 'polypeptide(L)'
;MGFFKRNKSSGLAAVSDKVARGIAGAINKAQHRWVKAMERLSARLSMKTKAIVLCTYLTLMFFACGYTIVKSIRNWHSSIVVETQSTMPAIITQHRHRPPSKLNEDPVRNRIHLFRHWMDSLNTTKEGKQQIDSFLKTRPGLMDSIEMTGGIYDGN
;
A
#
# COMPACT_ATOMS: atom_id res chain seq x y z
N MET A 1 6.99 16.81 46.21
CA MET A 1 6.91 15.76 45.16
C MET A 1 6.23 16.38 43.95
N GLY A 2 6.76 16.45 42.73
CA GLY A 2 8.01 16.05 42.11
C GLY A 2 7.94 16.61 40.68
N PHE A 3 8.95 17.39 40.26
CA PHE A 3 8.99 18.01 38.94
C PHE A 3 9.42 16.97 37.89
N PHE A 4 8.50 16.56 37.01
CA PHE A 4 8.82 15.72 35.86
C PHE A 4 9.42 16.56 34.72
N LYS A 5 10.76 16.53 34.61
CA LYS A 5 11.53 17.13 33.53
C LYS A 5 11.54 16.18 32.31
N ARG A 6 10.81 16.55 31.24
CA ARG A 6 10.82 15.83 29.94
C ARG A 6 12.20 15.97 29.27
N ASN A 7 12.96 14.89 29.19
CA ASN A 7 14.29 14.85 28.60
C ASN A 7 14.22 14.56 27.08
N LYS A 8 14.53 15.59 26.28
CA LYS A 8 15.35 15.60 25.05
C LYS A 8 15.27 14.38 24.09
N SER A 9 14.33 14.42 23.14
CA SER A 9 14.40 13.69 21.85
C SER A 9 14.64 14.62 20.64
N SER A 10 14.89 15.90 20.88
CA SER A 10 14.99 16.96 19.87
C SER A 10 16.23 16.86 18.97
N GLY A 11 17.28 16.18 19.42
CA GLY A 11 18.56 16.09 18.70
C GLY A 11 18.52 15.16 17.49
N LEU A 12 17.93 13.97 17.63
CA LEU A 12 17.80 12.98 16.54
C LEU A 12 16.85 13.46 15.44
N ALA A 13 15.73 14.08 15.83
CA ALA A 13 14.80 14.69 14.88
C ALA A 13 15.44 15.87 14.13
N ALA A 14 16.16 16.76 14.82
CA ALA A 14 16.83 17.90 14.18
C ALA A 14 17.98 17.49 13.24
N VAL A 15 18.72 16.41 13.56
CA VAL A 15 19.75 15.85 12.67
C VAL A 15 19.09 15.19 11.45
N SER A 16 18.00 14.45 11.64
CA SER A 16 17.22 13.84 10.55
C SER A 16 16.65 14.90 9.60
N ASP A 17 16.09 16.00 10.13
CA ASP A 17 15.58 17.12 9.34
C ASP A 17 16.69 17.81 8.52
N LYS A 18 17.89 17.95 9.12
CA LYS A 18 19.03 18.58 8.46
C LYS A 18 19.59 17.72 7.33
N VAL A 19 19.64 16.40 7.52
CA VAL A 19 20.04 15.44 6.48
C VAL A 19 18.97 15.35 5.38
N ALA A 20 17.69 15.31 5.74
CA ALA A 20 16.57 15.30 4.78
C ALA A 20 16.56 16.57 3.91
N ARG A 21 16.78 17.75 4.49
CA ARG A 21 16.94 19.00 3.73
C ARG A 21 18.16 18.99 2.81
N GLY A 22 19.26 18.37 3.24
CA GLY A 22 20.46 18.19 2.42
C GLY A 22 20.20 17.31 1.19
N ILE A 23 19.53 16.17 1.39
CA ILE A 23 19.17 15.23 0.31
C ILE A 23 18.15 15.88 -0.65
N ALA A 24 17.10 16.51 -0.12
CA ALA A 24 16.12 17.23 -0.94
C ALA A 24 16.78 18.35 -1.76
N GLY A 25 17.71 19.10 -1.16
CA GLY A 25 18.49 20.12 -1.87
C GLY A 25 19.39 19.54 -2.96
N ALA A 26 19.99 18.37 -2.74
CA ALA A 26 20.79 17.67 -3.74
C ALA A 26 19.93 17.16 -4.91
N ILE A 27 18.76 16.59 -4.62
CA ILE A 27 17.79 16.15 -5.63
C ILE A 27 17.32 17.34 -6.47
N ASN A 28 16.93 18.45 -5.84
CA ASN A 28 16.50 19.65 -6.56
C ASN A 28 17.62 20.23 -7.44
N LYS A 29 18.88 20.23 -6.96
CA LYS A 29 20.03 20.65 -7.78
C LYS A 29 20.27 19.71 -8.96
N ALA A 30 20.13 18.40 -8.76
CA ALA A 30 20.26 17.42 -9.83
C ALA A 30 19.14 17.59 -10.88
N GLN A 31 17.89 17.77 -10.44
CA GLN A 31 16.75 18.06 -11.30
C GLN A 31 16.96 19.34 -12.11
N HIS A 32 17.38 20.44 -11.49
CA HIS A 32 17.66 21.68 -12.22
C HIS A 32 18.82 21.56 -13.20
N ARG A 33 19.88 20.83 -12.85
CA ARG A 33 20.99 20.55 -13.79
C ARG A 33 20.51 19.72 -14.98
N TRP A 34 19.67 18.73 -14.72
CA TRP A 34 19.07 17.90 -15.75
C TRP A 34 18.18 18.71 -16.69
N VAL A 35 17.30 19.56 -16.14
CA VAL A 35 16.44 20.45 -16.92
C VAL A 35 17.29 21.36 -17.81
N LYS A 36 18.34 22.00 -17.28
CA LYS A 36 19.25 22.82 -18.09
C LYS A 36 19.99 22.03 -19.17
N ALA A 37 20.37 20.78 -18.89
CA ALA A 37 21.00 19.91 -19.87
C ALA A 37 20.01 19.54 -21.00
N MET A 38 18.77 19.19 -20.63
CA MET A 38 17.68 18.90 -21.55
C MET A 38 17.28 20.12 -22.38
N GLU A 39 17.28 21.31 -21.79
CA GLU A 39 17.02 22.57 -22.48
C GLU A 39 18.11 22.86 -23.51
N ARG A 40 19.40 22.68 -23.17
CA ARG A 40 20.51 22.82 -24.12
C ARG A 40 20.44 21.81 -25.27
N LEU A 41 20.10 20.56 -24.97
CA LEU A 41 19.89 19.52 -25.99
C LEU A 41 18.69 19.86 -26.88
N SER A 42 17.60 20.35 -26.28
CA SER A 42 16.37 20.76 -26.98
C SER A 42 16.52 22.05 -27.79
N ALA A 43 17.38 22.97 -27.37
CA ALA A 43 17.67 24.22 -28.08
C ALA A 43 18.49 23.96 -29.36
N ARG A 44 19.34 22.92 -29.37
CA ARG A 44 20.11 22.51 -30.56
C ARG A 44 19.28 21.78 -31.61
N LEU A 45 18.06 21.35 -31.27
CA LEU A 45 17.17 20.63 -32.18
C LEU A 45 16.28 21.62 -32.96
N SER A 46 16.33 21.55 -34.28
CA SER A 46 15.42 22.29 -35.17
C SER A 46 13.97 21.83 -34.97
N MET A 47 13.00 22.73 -35.17
CA MET A 47 11.56 22.42 -35.08
C MET A 47 11.17 21.19 -35.91
N LYS A 48 11.77 21.02 -37.09
CA LYS A 48 11.54 19.85 -37.96
C LYS A 48 12.03 18.56 -37.31
N THR A 49 13.18 18.58 -36.65
CA THR A 49 13.72 17.42 -35.94
C THR A 49 12.87 17.07 -34.73
N LYS A 50 12.35 18.06 -33.99
CA LYS A 50 11.42 17.83 -32.87
C LYS A 50 10.13 17.15 -33.34
N ALA A 51 9.56 17.60 -34.46
CA ALA A 51 8.38 16.98 -35.05
C ALA A 51 8.65 15.52 -35.47
N ILE A 52 9.79 15.25 -36.11
CA ILE A 52 10.18 13.88 -36.51
C ILE A 52 10.36 12.98 -35.28
N VAL A 53 11.05 13.46 -34.24
CA VAL A 53 11.23 12.70 -32.99
C VAL A 53 9.89 12.41 -32.32
N LEU A 54 8.97 13.38 -32.29
CA LEU A 54 7.65 13.18 -31.71
C LEU A 54 6.83 12.15 -32.51
N CYS A 55 6.80 12.28 -33.84
CA CYS A 55 6.08 11.34 -34.70
C CYS A 55 6.65 9.93 -34.56
N THR A 56 7.98 9.77 -34.56
CA THR A 56 8.62 8.46 -34.39
C THR A 56 8.36 7.87 -32.99
N TYR A 57 8.35 8.69 -31.95
CA TYR A 57 7.99 8.24 -30.61
C TYR A 57 6.54 7.75 -30.54
N LEU A 58 5.60 8.51 -31.09
CA LEU A 58 4.19 8.16 -31.11
C LEU A 58 3.93 6.88 -31.90
N THR A 59 4.56 6.72 -33.06
CA THR A 59 4.42 5.49 -33.85
C THR A 59 4.99 4.30 -33.11
N LEU A 60 6.19 4.40 -32.54
CA LEU A 60 6.79 3.32 -31.74
C LEU A 60 5.92 2.93 -30.55
N MET A 61 5.35 3.89 -29.83
CA MET A 61 4.44 3.62 -28.72
C MET A 61 3.15 2.95 -29.18
N PHE A 62 2.58 3.42 -30.29
CA PHE A 62 1.40 2.80 -30.88
C PHE A 62 1.67 1.35 -31.31
N PHE A 63 2.80 1.09 -31.97
CA PHE A 63 3.22 -0.26 -32.35
C PHE A 63 3.49 -1.14 -31.13
N ALA A 64 4.17 -0.63 -30.10
CA ALA A 64 4.44 -1.38 -28.88
C ALA A 64 3.13 -1.75 -28.15
N CYS A 65 2.21 -0.79 -28.00
CA CYS A 65 0.90 -1.01 -27.39
C CYS A 65 0.09 -2.02 -28.21
N GLY A 66 -0.03 -1.82 -29.52
CA GLY A 66 -0.71 -2.75 -30.42
C GLY A 66 -0.11 -4.15 -30.37
N TYR A 67 1.22 -4.27 -30.37
CA TYR A 67 1.92 -5.55 -30.23
C TYR A 67 1.59 -6.24 -28.90
N THR A 68 1.57 -5.51 -27.78
CA THR A 68 1.21 -6.09 -26.47
C THR A 68 -0.24 -6.56 -26.43
N ILE A 69 -1.17 -5.81 -27.02
CA ILE A 69 -2.59 -6.19 -27.10
C ILE A 69 -2.75 -7.45 -27.94
N VAL A 70 -2.17 -7.50 -29.14
CA VAL A 70 -2.23 -8.68 -30.02
C VAL A 70 -1.58 -9.89 -29.35
N LYS A 71 -0.43 -9.71 -28.69
CA LYS A 71 0.23 -10.78 -27.94
C LYS A 71 -0.64 -11.28 -26.77
N SER A 72 -1.32 -10.37 -26.07
CA SER A 72 -2.22 -10.71 -24.96
C SER A 72 -3.43 -11.52 -25.45
N ILE A 73 -4.05 -11.11 -26.55
CA ILE A 73 -5.20 -11.81 -27.14
C ILE A 73 -4.77 -13.17 -27.72
N ARG A 74 -3.59 -13.26 -28.34
CA ARG A 74 -3.09 -14.52 -28.92
C ARG A 74 -2.62 -15.52 -27.87
N ASN A 75 -2.14 -15.06 -26.72
CA ASN A 75 -1.71 -15.91 -25.60
C ASN A 75 -2.81 -16.12 -24.55
N TRP A 76 -4.08 -15.83 -24.86
CA TRP A 76 -5.19 -15.96 -23.91
C TRP A 76 -5.42 -17.41 -23.45
N HIS A 77 -4.84 -18.39 -24.15
CA HIS A 77 -4.87 -19.80 -23.76
C HIS A 77 -3.59 -20.29 -23.03
N SER A 78 -2.52 -19.49 -22.97
CA SER A 78 -1.20 -19.95 -22.51
C SER A 78 -0.46 -18.98 -21.58
N SER A 79 -1.06 -17.86 -21.18
CA SER A 79 -0.50 -16.97 -20.18
C SER A 79 -1.33 -17.02 -18.90
N ILE A 80 -1.06 -18.03 -18.07
CA ILE A 80 -1.08 -17.82 -16.62
C ILE A 80 -0.15 -16.62 -16.40
N VAL A 81 -0.75 -15.48 -16.08
CA VAL A 81 -0.03 -14.27 -15.71
C VAL A 81 0.91 -14.68 -14.58
N VAL A 82 2.20 -14.79 -14.88
CA VAL A 82 3.22 -14.78 -13.84
C VAL A 82 3.14 -13.36 -13.30
N GLU A 83 2.35 -13.22 -12.25
CA GLU A 83 2.26 -12.06 -11.40
C GLU A 83 3.70 -11.72 -11.02
N THR A 84 4.30 -10.75 -11.72
CA THR A 84 5.59 -10.20 -11.30
C THR A 84 5.30 -9.63 -9.93
N GLN A 85 5.73 -10.33 -8.88
CA GLN A 85 5.59 -9.86 -7.51
C GLN A 85 6.31 -8.54 -7.43
N SER A 86 5.52 -7.47 -7.52
CA SER A 86 5.96 -6.14 -7.14
C SER A 86 6.40 -6.28 -5.70
N THR A 87 7.72 -6.22 -5.48
CA THR A 87 8.29 -6.20 -4.14
C THR A 87 7.91 -4.86 -3.53
N MET A 88 6.67 -4.76 -3.05
CA MET A 88 6.31 -3.71 -2.13
C MET A 88 7.21 -3.89 -0.90
N PRO A 89 7.87 -2.83 -0.40
CA PRO A 89 8.57 -2.90 0.86
C PRO A 89 7.54 -3.36 1.89
N ALA A 90 7.82 -4.50 2.51
CA ALA A 90 6.99 -5.06 3.56
C ALA A 90 6.94 -4.05 4.70
N ILE A 91 5.88 -3.24 4.73
CA ILE A 91 5.41 -2.69 5.99
C ILE A 91 4.99 -3.92 6.77
N ILE A 92 5.80 -4.28 7.77
CA ILE A 92 5.52 -5.36 8.71
C ILE A 92 4.39 -4.89 9.62
N THR A 93 3.20 -4.72 9.05
CA THR A 93 1.95 -4.88 9.78
C THR A 93 1.58 -6.34 9.62
N GLN A 94 1.60 -7.05 10.74
CA GLN A 94 1.36 -8.49 10.84
C GLN A 94 -0.13 -8.84 10.62
N HIS A 95 -0.74 -8.28 9.57
CA HIS A 95 -2.08 -8.58 9.12
C HIS A 95 -2.01 -9.00 7.66
N ARG A 96 -1.74 -10.29 7.50
CA ARG A 96 -1.83 -11.01 6.23
C ARG A 96 -3.28 -10.92 5.74
N HIS A 97 -3.61 -9.89 4.96
CA HIS A 97 -4.76 -9.95 4.05
C HIS A 97 -4.41 -10.96 2.96
N ARG A 98 -4.76 -12.21 3.21
CA ARG A 98 -4.87 -13.22 2.16
C ARG A 98 -6.04 -12.78 1.27
N PRO A 99 -5.91 -12.73 -0.07
CA PRO A 99 -7.06 -12.51 -0.93
C PRO A 99 -8.11 -13.59 -0.61
N PRO A 100 -9.42 -13.28 -0.72
CA PRO A 100 -10.48 -14.24 -0.43
C PRO A 100 -10.45 -15.35 -1.48
N SER A 101 -9.59 -16.35 -1.27
CA SER A 101 -9.78 -17.67 -1.84
C SER A 101 -11.14 -18.13 -1.35
N LYS A 102 -12.06 -18.53 -2.24
CA LYS A 102 -13.38 -19.09 -1.91
C LYS A 102 -13.26 -20.00 -0.68
N LEU A 103 -13.50 -19.44 0.49
CA LEU A 103 -13.47 -20.15 1.75
C LEU A 103 -14.83 -20.79 1.81
N ASN A 104 -14.88 -22.11 1.92
CA ASN A 104 -16.10 -22.82 2.29
C ASN A 104 -16.77 -22.02 3.42
N GLU A 105 -18.01 -21.62 3.20
CA GLU A 105 -18.72 -20.62 4.03
C GLU A 105 -18.92 -21.15 5.46
N ASP A 106 -19.02 -22.47 5.62
CA ASP A 106 -19.34 -23.15 6.87
C ASP A 106 -18.29 -22.98 7.99
N PRO A 107 -16.98 -23.25 7.78
CA PRO A 107 -15.99 -23.13 8.85
C PRO A 107 -15.73 -21.70 9.32
N VAL A 108 -15.92 -20.69 8.46
CA VAL A 108 -15.69 -19.29 8.84
C VAL A 108 -16.86 -18.77 9.67
N ARG A 109 -18.08 -19.06 9.24
CA ARG A 109 -19.30 -18.72 9.96
C ARG A 109 -19.31 -19.30 11.37
N ASN A 110 -18.97 -20.58 11.53
CA ASN A 110 -18.89 -21.21 12.86
C ASN A 110 -17.85 -20.55 13.78
N ARG A 111 -16.71 -20.09 13.24
CA ARG A 111 -15.69 -19.38 14.02
C ARG A 111 -16.17 -18.01 14.50
N ILE A 112 -16.94 -17.30 13.67
CA ILE A 112 -17.52 -16.00 14.02
C ILE A 112 -18.57 -16.19 15.13
N HIS A 113 -19.46 -17.18 15.02
CA HIS A 113 -20.44 -17.47 16.07
C HIS A 113 -19.80 -17.90 17.38
N LEU A 114 -18.78 -18.76 17.33
CA LEU A 114 -18.06 -19.20 18.53
C LEU A 114 -17.37 -18.01 19.23
N PHE A 115 -16.80 -17.10 18.44
CA PHE A 115 -16.17 -15.90 18.97
C PHE A 115 -17.20 -14.95 19.61
N ARG A 116 -18.37 -14.73 18.99
CA ARG A 116 -19.47 -13.95 19.58
C ARG A 116 -19.94 -14.56 20.90
N HIS A 117 -20.17 -15.88 20.93
CA HIS A 117 -20.59 -16.59 22.14
C HIS A 117 -19.53 -16.53 23.26
N TRP A 118 -18.24 -16.58 22.91
CA TRP A 118 -17.16 -16.40 23.87
C TRP A 118 -17.14 -14.99 24.48
N MET A 119 -17.35 -13.96 23.66
CA MET A 119 -17.47 -12.58 24.17
C MET A 119 -18.68 -12.40 25.09
N ASP A 120 -19.83 -12.96 24.71
CA ASP A 120 -21.04 -12.90 25.54
C ASP A 120 -20.85 -13.65 26.87
N SER A 121 -20.19 -14.81 26.83
CA SER A 121 -19.84 -15.57 28.03
C SER A 121 -18.92 -14.78 28.97
N LEU A 122 -17.90 -14.11 28.44
CA LEU A 122 -16.99 -13.28 29.23
C LEU A 122 -17.66 -12.00 29.77
N ASN A 123 -18.65 -11.47 29.07
CA ASN A 123 -19.38 -10.27 29.51
C ASN A 123 -20.27 -10.52 30.74
N THR A 124 -20.53 -11.78 31.09
CA THR A 124 -21.32 -12.14 32.30
C THR A 124 -20.54 -11.96 33.61
N THR A 125 -19.22 -11.98 33.58
CA THR A 125 -18.38 -11.89 34.79
C THR A 125 -17.63 -10.55 34.86
N LYS A 126 -17.42 -10.02 36.08
CA LYS A 126 -16.70 -8.75 36.28
C LYS A 126 -15.24 -8.83 35.82
N GLU A 127 -14.60 -9.99 35.98
CA GLU A 127 -13.23 -10.26 35.52
C GLU A 127 -13.16 -10.40 33.99
N GLY A 128 -14.14 -11.08 33.37
CA GLY A 128 -14.22 -11.21 31.91
C GLY A 128 -14.43 -9.86 31.21
N LYS A 129 -15.18 -8.93 31.81
CA LYS A 129 -15.30 -7.55 31.29
C LYS A 129 -13.96 -6.80 31.23
N GLN A 130 -13.09 -6.98 32.23
CA GLN A 130 -11.77 -6.35 32.23
C GLN A 130 -10.84 -6.94 31.16
N GLN A 131 -10.97 -8.24 30.89
CA GLN A 131 -10.24 -8.90 29.80
C GLN A 131 -10.72 -8.40 28.43
N ILE A 132 -12.03 -8.23 28.25
CA ILE A 132 -12.61 -7.66 27.02
C ILE A 132 -12.12 -6.23 26.81
N ASP A 133 -12.16 -5.37 27.83
CA ASP A 133 -11.73 -3.97 27.72
C ASP A 133 -10.23 -3.86 27.35
N SER A 134 -9.40 -4.73 27.91
CA SER A 134 -7.96 -4.81 27.58
C SER A 134 -7.74 -5.29 26.13
N PHE A 135 -8.54 -6.25 25.68
CA PHE A 135 -8.46 -6.80 24.32
C PHE A 135 -8.93 -5.79 23.26
N LEU A 136 -10.01 -5.07 23.53
CA LEU A 136 -10.54 -4.00 22.68
C LEU A 136 -9.60 -2.80 22.59
N LYS A 137 -8.93 -2.42 23.69
CA LYS A 137 -7.88 -1.38 23.67
C LYS A 137 -6.68 -1.75 22.80
N THR A 138 -6.34 -3.04 22.77
CA THR A 138 -5.23 -3.55 21.94
C THR A 138 -5.62 -3.64 20.46
N ARG A 139 -6.93 -3.77 20.16
CA ARG A 139 -7.47 -3.94 18.80
C ARG A 139 -8.67 -3.03 18.56
N PRO A 140 -8.45 -1.71 18.37
CA PRO A 140 -9.53 -0.80 18.02
C PRO A 140 -10.15 -1.21 16.68
N GLY A 141 -11.49 -1.26 16.60
CA GLY A 141 -12.22 -1.63 15.37
C GLY A 141 -12.51 -3.13 15.19
N LEU A 142 -12.19 -3.97 16.18
CA LEU A 142 -12.45 -5.41 16.09
C LEU A 142 -13.93 -5.75 15.95
N MET A 143 -14.81 -5.08 16.71
CA MET A 143 -16.25 -5.37 16.65
C MET A 143 -16.84 -5.00 15.30
N ASP A 144 -16.43 -3.87 14.75
CA ASP A 144 -16.84 -3.39 13.42
C ASP A 144 -16.42 -4.38 12.31
N SER A 145 -15.18 -4.91 12.39
CA SER A 145 -14.70 -5.92 11.44
C SER A 145 -15.47 -7.24 11.52
N ILE A 146 -15.88 -7.64 12.72
CA ILE A 146 -16.66 -8.88 12.95
C ILE A 146 -18.10 -8.70 12.51
N GLU A 147 -18.68 -7.53 12.70
CA GLU A 147 -20.02 -7.18 12.22
C GLU A 147 -20.06 -7.16 10.70
N MET A 148 -19.09 -6.49 10.06
CA MET A 148 -18.95 -6.46 8.62
C MET A 148 -18.77 -7.88 8.03
N THR A 149 -17.88 -8.69 8.63
CA THR A 149 -17.66 -10.06 8.15
C THR A 149 -18.88 -10.94 8.40
N GLY A 150 -19.52 -10.84 9.57
CA GLY A 150 -20.72 -11.59 9.91
C GLY A 150 -21.89 -11.28 8.98
N GLY A 151 -22.13 -10.00 8.64
CA GLY A 151 -23.18 -9.59 7.71
C GLY A 151 -23.02 -10.17 6.31
N ILE A 152 -21.77 -10.33 5.84
CA ILE A 152 -21.47 -10.94 4.54
C ILE A 152 -21.82 -12.44 4.54
N TYR A 153 -21.66 -13.14 5.66
CA TYR A 153 -21.91 -14.59 5.77
C TYR A 153 -23.33 -14.96 6.24
N ASP A 154 -24.01 -14.09 6.98
CA ASP A 154 -25.38 -14.32 7.45
C ASP A 154 -26.45 -13.94 6.40
N GLY A 155 -26.04 -13.42 5.24
CA GLY A 155 -26.87 -13.26 4.06
C GLY A 155 -27.92 -12.16 4.20
N ASN A 156 -27.50 -10.91 3.96
CA ASN A 156 -28.40 -9.84 3.55
C ASN A 156 -27.82 -9.13 2.32
#